data_AF-A0A2D5Y5X7-F1
#
_entry.id   AF-A0A2D5Y5X7-F1
#
_cell.length_a   1.000
_cell.length_b   1.000
_cell.length_c   1.000
_cell.angle_alpha   90.00
_cell.angle_beta   90.00
_cell.angle_gamma   90.00
#
_symmetry.space_group_name_H-M   'P 1'
#
loop_
_entity.id
_entity.type
_entity.pdbx_description
1 polymer ?
#
loop_
_entity_poly.entity_id
_entity_poly.type
_entity_poly.pdbx_seq_one_letter_code
_entity_poly.pdbx_strand_id
1 'polypeptide(L)'
;MSEFHSSLLREKFSIHDSEQGTDEQKMIIALSNRLVIELKGAKKNHTEIFVVRAQNMHSCVRMAARIIKSYKTSGPLTNRTKPFDWEAAWDAIVNDYEYRYNPERWIAIYHNGHTVFEAGEHHLLLDVIEKCDARNAHNYEKALPMAEDAFKKAGKVVKIDYDSNVALVINLEQSHGRFGVIMRGPSRTTTFNFSVHAKTKDPINFAQCLAAAACFLEGIQLAFMVGMNNIKLYMGIIKRHSTEEKQTKDAGRRLGRLAAEIANLERSYDVHYRPEKPEFHKIVSDAERLGQKTLSPPEEDQEEEDHEDDNPADKLNNDGDGNNANNADAN
;
A
#
# COMPACT_ATOMS: atom_id res chain seq x y z
N MET A 1 -24.89 7.06 13.75
CA MET A 1 -23.70 7.75 13.24
C MET A 1 -24.12 8.87 12.30
N SER A 2 -24.03 10.13 12.76
CA SER A 2 -24.37 11.34 12.00
C SER A 2 -23.15 12.02 11.38
N GLU A 3 -21.97 11.78 11.94
CA GLU A 3 -20.71 12.38 11.54
C GLU A 3 -19.59 11.34 11.56
N PHE A 4 -18.52 11.59 10.79
CA PHE A 4 -17.25 10.86 10.82
C PHE A 4 -16.10 11.81 10.55
N HIS A 5 -15.12 11.84 11.44
CA HIS A 5 -13.93 12.67 11.27
C HIS A 5 -12.70 11.78 11.51
N SER A 6 -11.73 11.81 10.59
CA SER A 6 -10.50 11.05 10.74
C SER A 6 -9.40 11.55 9.81
N SER A 7 -8.16 11.16 10.09
CA SER A 7 -7.02 11.29 9.20
C SER A 7 -6.34 9.94 8.97
N LEU A 8 -5.86 9.70 7.75
CA LEU A 8 -4.95 8.61 7.42
C LEU A 8 -3.52 9.13 7.56
N LEU A 9 -2.73 8.48 8.42
CA LEU A 9 -1.32 8.77 8.61
C LEU A 9 -0.48 7.76 7.84
N ARG A 10 0.57 8.24 7.17
CA ARG A 10 1.74 7.44 6.78
C ARG A 10 2.77 7.57 7.86
N GLU A 11 3.27 6.46 8.33
CA GLU A 11 4.17 6.39 9.47
C GLU A 11 5.42 5.60 9.12
N LYS A 12 6.56 6.09 9.60
CA LYS A 12 7.85 5.42 9.57
C LYS A 12 8.40 5.43 10.99
N PHE A 13 8.72 4.24 11.50
CA PHE A 13 9.44 4.05 12.74
C PHE A 13 10.85 3.57 12.40
N SER A 14 11.86 4.25 12.93
CA SER A 14 13.26 3.86 12.83
C SER A 14 13.74 3.46 14.21
N ILE A 15 14.08 2.18 14.38
CA ILE A 15 14.41 1.60 15.68
C ILE A 15 15.92 1.42 15.74
N HIS A 16 16.53 2.06 16.74
CA HIS A 16 17.97 2.03 16.98
C HIS A 16 18.26 1.24 18.25
N ASP A 17 19.17 0.26 18.15
CA ASP A 17 19.73 -0.39 19.33
C ASP A 17 20.71 0.57 20.01
N SER A 18 20.40 0.96 21.25
CA SER A 18 21.16 1.99 21.96
C SER A 18 22.48 1.48 22.54
N GLU A 19 22.69 0.15 22.60
CA GLU A 19 23.87 -0.44 23.24
C GLU A 19 25.06 -0.63 22.29
N GLN A 20 24.86 -0.53 20.97
CA GLN A 20 25.86 -0.94 19.97
C GLN A 20 26.50 0.20 19.16
N GLY A 21 26.32 1.46 19.56
CA GLY A 21 26.81 2.62 18.82
C GLY A 21 25.96 2.91 17.57
N THR A 22 26.12 4.11 17.00
CA THR A 22 25.33 4.63 15.87
C THR A 22 25.69 3.99 14.52
N ASP A 23 25.91 2.67 14.47
CA ASP A 23 26.09 1.97 13.20
C ASP A 23 24.75 1.88 12.48
N GLU A 24 24.63 2.54 11.32
CA GLU A 24 23.44 2.51 10.45
C GLU A 24 23.04 1.07 10.05
N GLN A 25 23.97 0.12 10.14
CA GLN A 25 23.79 -1.29 9.73
C GLN A 25 22.82 -2.10 10.60
N LYS A 26 22.32 -1.58 11.74
CA LYS A 26 21.34 -2.28 12.62
C LYS A 26 20.01 -1.55 12.78
N MET A 27 19.76 -0.51 11.98
CA MET A 27 18.49 0.21 12.04
C MET A 27 17.34 -0.63 11.47
N ILE A 28 16.33 -0.91 12.28
CA ILE A 28 15.10 -1.58 11.83
C ILE A 28 14.09 -0.51 11.42
N ILE A 29 13.55 -0.62 10.21
CA ILE A 29 12.51 0.28 9.70
C ILE A 29 11.16 -0.46 9.72
N ALA A 30 10.19 0.09 10.43
CA ALA A 30 8.80 -0.34 10.36
C ALA A 30 7.95 0.74 9.68
N LEU A 31 7.32 0.40 8.56
CA LEU A 31 6.41 1.29 7.84
C LEU A 31 4.96 0.89 8.13
N SER A 32 4.07 1.88 8.24
CA SER A 32 2.64 1.63 8.47
C SER A 32 1.78 2.76 7.90
N ASN A 33 0.55 2.44 7.54
CA ASN A 33 -0.50 3.44 7.36
C ASN A 33 -1.54 3.25 8.45
N ARG A 34 -1.96 4.31 9.15
CA ARG A 34 -2.86 4.23 10.31
C ARG A 34 -4.09 5.10 10.11
N LEU A 35 -5.26 4.54 10.40
CA LEU A 35 -6.55 5.23 10.36
C LEU A 35 -7.37 4.88 11.61
N VAL A 36 -7.76 5.89 12.38
CA VAL A 36 -8.61 5.71 13.58
C VAL A 36 -10.07 5.87 13.17
N ILE A 37 -10.92 4.95 13.61
CA ILE A 37 -12.34 4.94 13.28
C ILE A 37 -13.12 5.07 14.59
N GLU A 38 -13.64 6.26 14.86
CA GLU A 38 -14.54 6.50 15.97
C GLU A 38 -16.00 6.36 15.50
N LEU A 39 -16.66 5.28 15.95
CA LEU A 39 -18.04 4.95 15.60
C LEU A 39 -18.97 5.41 16.73
N LYS A 40 -19.58 6.59 16.56
CA LYS A 40 -20.54 7.15 17.52
C LYS A 40 -21.97 6.66 17.25
N GLY A 41 -22.55 6.00 18.25
CA GLY A 41 -23.93 5.53 18.24
C GLY A 41 -24.95 6.66 18.30
N ALA A 42 -26.24 6.34 18.12
CA ALA A 42 -27.32 7.32 18.33
C ALA A 42 -27.53 7.63 19.83
N LYS A 43 -27.16 6.70 20.71
CA LYS A 43 -27.14 6.90 22.17
C LYS A 43 -25.76 7.43 22.56
N LYS A 44 -25.71 8.48 23.38
CA LYS A 44 -24.48 9.19 23.80
C LYS A 44 -23.41 8.31 24.48
N ASN A 45 -23.75 7.09 24.89
CA ASN A 45 -22.86 6.22 25.69
C ASN A 45 -22.24 5.05 24.91
N HIS A 46 -22.48 4.91 23.59
CA HIS A 46 -21.88 3.82 22.81
C HIS A 46 -20.95 4.37 21.74
N THR A 47 -19.66 4.41 22.06
CA THR A 47 -18.58 4.73 21.12
C THR A 47 -17.69 3.51 20.99
N GLU A 48 -17.49 3.04 19.75
CA GLU A 48 -16.48 2.03 19.45
C GLU A 48 -15.33 2.69 18.69
N ILE A 49 -14.12 2.50 19.18
CA ILE A 49 -12.91 2.98 18.51
C ILE A 49 -12.19 1.77 17.93
N PHE A 50 -11.97 1.80 16.62
CA PHE A 50 -11.12 0.84 15.93
C PHE A 50 -9.92 1.58 15.35
N VAL A 51 -8.76 0.93 15.31
CA VAL A 51 -7.60 1.42 14.58
C VAL A 51 -7.31 0.43 13.46
N VAL A 52 -7.26 0.92 12.23
CA VAL A 52 -6.87 0.12 11.07
C VAL A 52 -5.45 0.49 10.67
N ARG A 53 -4.57 -0.49 10.67
CA ARG A 53 -3.23 -0.40 10.09
C ARG A 53 -3.11 -1.31 8.87
N ALA A 54 -2.43 -0.87 7.84
CA ALA A 54 -2.13 -1.69 6.67
C ALA A 54 -0.87 -1.23 5.95
N GLN A 55 -0.32 -2.12 5.11
CA GLN A 55 0.81 -1.80 4.23
C GLN A 55 0.49 -0.68 3.24
N ASN A 56 -0.76 -0.64 2.75
CA ASN A 56 -1.21 0.29 1.73
C ASN A 56 -2.27 1.27 2.26
N MET A 57 -2.16 2.53 1.84
CA MET A 57 -3.08 3.61 2.22
C MET A 57 -4.53 3.30 1.84
N HIS A 58 -4.76 2.85 0.59
CA HIS A 58 -6.11 2.55 0.10
C HIS A 58 -6.75 1.37 0.84
N SER A 59 -5.96 0.40 1.30
CA SER A 59 -6.43 -0.76 2.05
C SER A 59 -6.97 -0.35 3.43
N CYS A 60 -6.30 0.57 4.14
CA CYS A 60 -6.83 1.15 5.38
C CYS A 60 -8.21 1.79 5.17
N VAL A 61 -8.33 2.65 4.15
CA VAL A 61 -9.56 3.40 3.89
C VAL A 61 -10.70 2.49 3.43
N ARG A 62 -10.41 1.45 2.63
CA ARG A 62 -11.41 0.45 2.23
C ARG A 62 -11.90 -0.38 3.40
N MET A 63 -11.00 -0.81 4.29
CA MET A 63 -11.42 -1.54 5.48
C MET A 63 -12.28 -0.64 6.38
N ALA A 64 -11.91 0.63 6.56
CA ALA A 64 -12.74 1.59 7.27
C ALA A 64 -14.13 1.75 6.64
N ALA A 65 -14.22 1.79 5.31
CA ALA A 65 -15.49 1.82 4.60
C ALA A 65 -16.35 0.57 4.91
N ARG A 66 -15.75 -0.63 4.99
CA ARG A 66 -16.45 -1.88 5.36
C ARG A 66 -16.95 -1.85 6.81
N ILE A 67 -16.10 -1.41 7.74
CA ILE A 67 -16.44 -1.26 9.16
C ILE A 67 -17.61 -0.28 9.33
N ILE A 68 -17.52 0.92 8.74
CA ILE A 68 -18.56 1.94 8.82
C ILE A 68 -19.86 1.47 8.17
N LYS A 69 -19.79 0.83 7.00
CA LYS A 69 -20.98 0.25 6.35
C LYS A 69 -21.66 -0.75 7.28
N SER A 70 -20.89 -1.68 7.84
CA SER A 70 -21.42 -2.69 8.75
C SER A 70 -22.02 -2.06 10.00
N TYR A 71 -21.35 -1.06 10.59
CA TYR A 71 -21.86 -0.35 11.76
C TYR A 71 -23.19 0.35 11.48
N LYS A 72 -23.31 1.03 10.33
CA LYS A 72 -24.55 1.72 9.95
C LYS A 72 -25.70 0.74 9.65
N THR A 73 -25.42 -0.43 9.08
CA THR A 73 -26.44 -1.41 8.70
C THR A 73 -26.86 -2.33 9.86
N SER A 74 -25.91 -2.76 10.69
CA SER A 74 -26.12 -3.82 11.69
C SER A 74 -25.85 -3.37 13.13
N GLY A 75 -25.54 -2.09 13.34
CA GLY A 75 -25.24 -1.52 14.66
C GLY A 75 -23.81 -1.79 15.15
N PRO A 76 -23.53 -1.60 16.45
CA PRO A 76 -22.26 -1.89 17.11
C PRO A 76 -21.59 -3.19 16.63
N LEU A 77 -20.28 -3.20 16.37
CA LEU A 77 -19.56 -4.39 15.92
C LEU A 77 -19.26 -5.35 17.07
N THR A 78 -19.07 -4.83 18.29
CA THR A 78 -18.60 -5.62 19.44
C THR A 78 -19.71 -6.42 20.15
N ASN A 79 -20.98 -6.04 19.98
CA ASN A 79 -22.11 -6.60 20.73
C ASN A 79 -23.19 -7.22 19.82
N ARG A 80 -22.76 -8.01 18.82
CA ARG A 80 -23.68 -8.67 17.86
C ARG A 80 -23.84 -10.15 18.17
N THR A 81 -25.03 -10.67 17.90
CA THR A 81 -25.27 -12.13 17.91
C THR A 81 -24.42 -12.85 16.86
N LYS A 82 -24.33 -12.26 15.65
CA LYS A 82 -23.41 -12.72 14.59
C LYS A 82 -22.19 -11.79 14.56
N PRO A 83 -20.98 -12.27 14.88
CA PRO A 83 -19.76 -11.48 14.82
C PRO A 83 -19.55 -10.85 13.43
N PHE A 84 -18.83 -9.73 13.39
CA PHE A 84 -18.39 -9.16 12.12
C PHE A 84 -17.34 -10.08 11.48
N ASP A 85 -17.58 -10.44 10.22
CA ASP A 85 -16.69 -11.32 9.45
C ASP A 85 -15.53 -10.50 8.88
N TRP A 86 -14.45 -10.41 9.65
CA TRP A 86 -13.27 -9.62 9.32
C TRP A 86 -12.53 -10.15 8.09
N GLU A 87 -12.44 -11.48 7.96
CA GLU A 87 -11.76 -12.15 6.86
C GLU A 87 -12.50 -11.90 5.55
N ALA A 88 -13.82 -12.12 5.51
CA ALA A 88 -14.61 -11.81 4.32
C ALA A 88 -14.59 -10.30 3.99
N ALA A 89 -14.49 -9.43 4.99
CA ALA A 89 -14.34 -7.99 4.75
C ALA A 89 -12.98 -7.65 4.13
N TRP A 90 -11.91 -8.33 4.55
CA TRP A 90 -10.56 -8.17 4.00
C TRP A 90 -10.48 -8.68 2.57
N ASP A 91 -10.92 -9.91 2.32
CA ASP A 91 -10.93 -10.52 1.00
C ASP A 91 -11.74 -9.68 0.00
N ALA A 92 -12.85 -9.08 0.45
CA ALA A 92 -13.69 -8.26 -0.40
C ALA A 92 -13.11 -6.86 -0.68
N ILE A 93 -11.97 -6.47 -0.11
CA ILE A 93 -11.28 -5.20 -0.42
C ILE A 93 -9.93 -5.38 -1.10
N VAL A 94 -9.30 -6.55 -0.95
CA VAL A 94 -8.12 -6.93 -1.73
C VAL A 94 -8.57 -7.24 -3.15
N ASN A 95 -8.08 -6.47 -4.11
CA ASN A 95 -8.42 -6.69 -5.51
C ASN A 95 -7.45 -7.69 -6.17
N ASP A 96 -7.83 -8.24 -7.33
CA ASP A 96 -7.01 -9.22 -8.07
C ASP A 96 -5.59 -8.75 -8.35
N TYR A 97 -5.40 -7.45 -8.58
CA TYR A 97 -4.09 -6.86 -8.86
C TYR A 97 -3.20 -6.92 -7.61
N GLU A 98 -3.72 -6.50 -6.45
CA GLU A 98 -2.99 -6.52 -5.18
C GLU A 98 -2.71 -7.96 -4.73
N TYR A 99 -3.65 -8.89 -4.90
CA TYR A 99 -3.42 -10.30 -4.59
C TYR A 99 -2.28 -10.90 -5.41
N ARG A 100 -2.20 -10.55 -6.70
CA ARG A 100 -1.22 -11.09 -7.65
C ARG A 100 0.17 -10.49 -7.51
N TYR A 101 0.25 -9.18 -7.27
CA TYR A 101 1.50 -8.43 -7.39
C TYR A 101 1.99 -7.81 -6.08
N ASN A 102 1.29 -8.02 -4.97
CA ASN A 102 1.71 -7.56 -3.65
C ASN A 102 1.69 -8.72 -2.63
N PRO A 103 2.75 -9.56 -2.58
CA PRO A 103 2.82 -10.67 -1.64
C PRO A 103 2.97 -10.21 -0.19
N GLU A 104 3.57 -9.04 0.04
CA GLU A 104 3.81 -8.46 1.37
C GLU A 104 2.61 -7.69 1.94
N ARG A 105 1.43 -7.80 1.31
CA ARG A 105 0.22 -7.14 1.78
C ARG A 105 -0.12 -7.60 3.19
N TRP A 106 -0.41 -6.65 4.06
CA TRP A 106 -0.87 -6.94 5.41
C TRP A 106 -1.89 -5.90 5.90
N ILE A 107 -2.68 -6.32 6.87
CA ILE A 107 -3.64 -5.49 7.61
C ILE A 107 -3.68 -5.94 9.06
N ALA A 108 -3.81 -5.00 9.99
CA ALA A 108 -4.05 -5.26 11.40
C ALA A 108 -5.12 -4.29 11.91
N ILE A 109 -6.13 -4.83 12.60
CA ILE A 109 -7.26 -4.08 13.14
C ILE A 109 -7.23 -4.21 14.64
N TYR A 110 -7.23 -3.08 15.33
CA TYR A 110 -7.14 -3.01 16.78
C TYR A 110 -8.43 -2.45 17.37
N HIS A 111 -8.80 -2.98 18.54
CA HIS A 111 -9.84 -2.44 19.40
C HIS A 111 -9.34 -2.44 20.84
N ASN A 112 -9.39 -1.29 21.51
CA ASN A 112 -8.86 -1.11 22.88
C ASN A 112 -7.41 -1.61 23.06
N GLY A 113 -6.56 -1.40 22.04
CA GLY A 113 -5.15 -1.80 22.08
C GLY A 113 -4.88 -3.29 21.86
N HIS A 114 -5.91 -4.06 21.47
CA HIS A 114 -5.81 -5.48 21.14
C HIS A 114 -6.14 -5.72 19.68
N THR A 115 -5.35 -6.57 19.01
CA THR A 115 -5.63 -7.03 17.65
C THR A 115 -6.91 -7.87 17.64
N VAL A 116 -7.91 -7.43 16.87
CA VAL A 116 -9.17 -8.17 16.65
C VAL A 116 -9.18 -8.93 15.32
N PHE A 117 -8.30 -8.53 14.40
CA PHE A 117 -8.07 -9.21 13.13
C PHE A 117 -6.71 -8.79 12.57
N GLU A 118 -6.00 -9.74 11.99
CA GLU A 118 -4.77 -9.49 11.24
C GLU A 118 -4.66 -10.47 10.07
N ALA A 119 -3.99 -10.04 9.00
CA ALA A 119 -3.62 -10.88 7.88
C ALA A 119 -2.33 -10.36 7.26
N GLY A 120 -1.45 -11.26 6.83
CA GLY A 120 -0.10 -10.92 6.38
C GLY A 120 0.88 -10.68 7.53
N GLU A 121 2.11 -10.30 7.21
CA GLU A 121 3.17 -10.07 8.19
C GLU A 121 3.41 -8.56 8.37
N HIS A 122 3.29 -8.06 9.60
CA HIS A 122 3.64 -6.70 9.99
C HIS A 122 4.59 -6.70 11.18
N HIS A 123 5.25 -5.56 11.39
CA HIS A 123 6.23 -5.44 12.47
C HIS A 123 5.54 -5.34 13.84
N LEU A 124 5.89 -6.23 14.78
CA LEU A 124 5.26 -6.34 16.12
C LEU A 124 5.35 -5.06 16.98
N LEU A 125 6.26 -4.15 16.67
CA LEU A 125 6.30 -2.81 17.28
C LEU A 125 4.92 -2.12 17.18
N LEU A 126 4.23 -2.28 16.07
CA LEU A 126 2.94 -1.64 15.83
C LEU A 126 1.90 -2.09 16.87
N ASP A 127 1.90 -3.37 17.24
CA ASP A 127 1.01 -3.92 18.28
C ASP A 127 1.32 -3.31 19.65
N VAL A 128 2.61 -3.16 19.98
CA VAL A 128 3.06 -2.56 21.23
C VAL A 128 2.60 -1.10 21.31
N ILE A 129 2.77 -0.34 20.22
CA ILE A 129 2.36 1.07 20.15
C ILE A 129 0.84 1.21 20.33
N GLU A 130 0.02 0.40 19.66
CA GLU A 130 -1.44 0.48 19.81
C GLU A 130 -1.90 0.10 21.22
N LYS A 131 -1.23 -0.86 21.86
CA LYS A 131 -1.48 -1.20 23.26
C LYS A 131 -1.12 -0.06 24.21
N CYS A 132 -0.04 0.66 23.93
CA CYS A 132 0.37 1.85 24.69
C CYS A 132 -0.61 3.02 24.46
N ASP A 133 -1.02 3.28 23.22
CA ASP A 133 -1.97 4.34 22.86
C ASP A 133 -3.32 4.15 23.57
N ALA A 134 -3.85 2.92 23.55
CA ALA A 134 -5.10 2.58 24.22
C ALA A 134 -5.06 2.77 25.75
N ARG A 135 -3.90 2.52 26.38
CA ARG A 135 -3.70 2.74 27.83
C ARG A 135 -3.57 4.21 28.18
N ASN A 136 -3.17 5.04 27.24
CA ASN A 136 -2.83 6.44 27.45
C ASN A 136 -3.92 7.40 26.93
N ALA A 137 -5.18 6.98 27.04
CA ALA A 137 -6.33 7.75 26.59
C ALA A 137 -6.19 8.29 25.15
N HIS A 138 -5.57 7.50 24.27
CA HIS A 138 -5.34 7.84 22.86
C HIS A 138 -4.44 9.06 22.62
N ASN A 139 -3.54 9.37 23.58
CA ASN A 139 -2.45 10.29 23.34
C ASN A 139 -1.27 9.54 22.71
N TYR A 140 -1.27 9.55 21.39
CA TYR A 140 -0.32 8.81 20.56
C TYR A 140 1.12 9.31 20.70
N GLU A 141 1.35 10.61 20.90
CA GLU A 141 2.71 11.18 21.09
C GLU A 141 3.41 10.57 22.31
N LYS A 142 2.65 10.28 23.36
CA LYS A 142 3.15 9.65 24.58
C LYS A 142 3.19 8.11 24.50
N ALA A 143 2.56 7.49 23.50
CA ALA A 143 2.59 6.05 23.31
C ALA A 143 3.99 5.54 22.94
N LEU A 144 4.80 6.37 22.26
CA LEU A 144 6.16 6.04 21.84
C LEU A 144 7.13 5.91 23.03
N PRO A 145 7.29 6.92 23.91
CA PRO A 145 8.09 6.74 25.13
C PRO A 145 7.64 5.54 25.99
N MET A 146 6.33 5.27 26.04
CA MET A 146 5.81 4.09 26.75
C MET A 146 6.23 2.77 26.10
N ALA A 147 6.31 2.73 24.76
CA ALA A 147 6.81 1.57 24.04
C ALA A 147 8.31 1.37 24.29
N GLU A 148 9.13 2.42 24.24
CA GLU A 148 10.56 2.37 24.58
C GLU A 148 10.78 1.84 26.01
N ASP A 149 10.00 2.34 26.99
CA ASP A 149 10.03 1.86 28.37
C ASP A 149 9.63 0.38 28.48
N ALA A 150 8.69 -0.09 27.65
CA ALA A 150 8.29 -1.48 27.62
C ALA A 150 9.40 -2.38 27.09
N PHE A 151 10.10 -1.97 26.02
CA PHE A 151 11.28 -2.68 25.52
C PHE A 151 12.41 -2.70 26.55
N LYS A 152 12.67 -1.58 27.21
CA LYS A 152 13.68 -1.48 28.27
C LYS A 152 13.40 -2.46 29.41
N LYS A 153 12.14 -2.57 29.84
CA LYS A 153 11.71 -3.56 30.86
C LYS A 153 11.86 -5.01 30.39
N ALA A 154 11.79 -5.25 29.09
CA ALA A 154 12.04 -6.55 28.47
C ALA A 154 13.53 -6.83 28.19
N GLY A 155 14.44 -5.94 28.63
CA GLY A 155 15.89 -6.12 28.48
C GLY A 155 16.45 -5.65 27.14
N LYS A 156 15.71 -4.85 26.36
CA LYS A 156 16.20 -4.24 25.11
C LYS A 156 16.14 -2.72 25.20
N VAL A 157 17.29 -2.05 25.15
CA VAL A 157 17.33 -0.59 25.13
C VAL A 157 17.25 -0.12 23.69
N VAL A 158 16.06 0.30 23.27
CA VAL A 158 15.81 0.83 21.93
C VAL A 158 15.48 2.31 22.00
N LYS A 159 15.88 3.04 20.96
CA LYS A 159 15.39 4.38 20.66
C LYS A 159 14.53 4.30 19.41
N ILE A 160 13.35 4.88 19.43
CA ILE A 160 12.38 4.85 18.33
C ILE A 160 12.19 6.26 17.79
N ASP A 161 12.75 6.52 16.61
CA ASP A 161 12.49 7.75 15.87
C ASP A 161 11.22 7.58 15.02
N TYR A 162 10.28 8.52 15.14
CA TYR A 162 8.96 8.47 14.49
C TYR A 162 8.76 9.65 13.55
N ASP A 163 8.52 9.35 12.28
CA ASP A 163 8.09 10.31 11.27
C ASP A 163 6.67 9.97 10.82
N SER A 164 5.78 10.96 10.81
CA SER A 164 4.42 10.79 10.32
C SER A 164 3.94 11.93 9.48
N ASN A 165 3.12 11.56 8.50
CA ASN A 165 2.64 12.47 7.48
C ASN A 165 1.20 12.16 7.15
N VAL A 166 0.33 13.17 7.18
CA VAL A 166 -1.06 13.01 6.77
C VAL A 166 -1.11 12.69 5.27
N ALA A 167 -1.86 11.67 4.90
CA ALA A 167 -2.12 11.27 3.52
C ALA A 167 -3.55 11.59 3.08
N LEU A 168 -4.50 11.50 4.01
CA LEU A 168 -5.91 11.77 3.78
C LEU A 168 -6.52 12.43 5.01
N VAL A 169 -7.31 13.49 4.81
CA VAL A 169 -8.19 14.07 5.82
C VAL A 169 -9.63 13.79 5.42
N ILE A 170 -10.45 13.32 6.35
CA ILE A 170 -11.83 12.91 6.14
C ILE A 170 -12.72 13.69 7.10
N ASN A 171 -13.71 14.40 6.55
CA ASN A 171 -14.80 14.99 7.31
C ASN A 171 -16.12 14.62 6.63
N LEU A 172 -16.96 13.83 7.26
CA LEU A 172 -18.25 13.41 6.73
C LEU A 172 -19.37 13.80 7.69
N GLU A 173 -20.40 14.41 7.13
CA GLU A 173 -21.66 14.71 7.79
C GLU A 173 -22.81 14.14 6.97
N GLN A 174 -24.04 14.17 7.49
CA GLN A 174 -25.18 13.52 6.84
C GLN A 174 -25.42 13.98 5.40
N SER A 175 -25.28 15.28 5.12
CA SER A 175 -25.60 15.87 3.81
C SER A 175 -24.37 16.17 2.95
N HIS A 176 -23.18 16.21 3.54
CA HIS A 176 -21.97 16.59 2.84
C HIS A 176 -20.73 15.89 3.40
N GLY A 177 -19.73 15.70 2.54
CA GLY A 177 -18.44 15.12 2.90
C GLY A 177 -17.31 15.91 2.26
N ARG A 178 -16.17 15.99 2.94
CA ARG A 178 -14.95 16.65 2.46
C ARG A 178 -13.77 15.72 2.67
N PHE A 179 -12.96 15.62 1.64
CA PHE A 179 -11.75 14.83 1.63
C PHE A 179 -10.59 15.71 1.17
N GLY A 180 -9.50 15.71 1.92
CA GLY A 180 -8.24 16.31 1.52
C GLY A 180 -7.20 15.23 1.29
N VAL A 181 -6.79 15.00 0.04
CA VAL A 181 -5.81 13.98 -0.33
C VAL A 181 -4.47 14.64 -0.59
N ILE A 182 -3.45 14.23 0.15
CA ILE A 182 -2.09 14.79 0.04
C ILE A 182 -1.27 13.91 -0.90
N MET A 183 -1.05 14.43 -2.10
CA MET A 183 -0.25 13.82 -3.16
C MET A 183 1.21 14.24 -3.01
N ARG A 184 2.12 13.27 -2.99
CA ARG A 184 3.56 13.54 -3.03
C ARG A 184 4.05 13.30 -4.45
N GLY A 185 4.27 14.39 -5.18
CA GLY A 185 4.94 14.34 -6.46
C GLY A 185 6.47 14.41 -6.30
N PRO A 186 7.22 14.11 -7.37
CA PRO A 186 8.69 14.12 -7.35
C PRO A 186 9.29 15.49 -7.01
N SER A 187 8.63 16.57 -7.42
CA SER A 187 9.12 17.95 -7.26
C SER A 187 8.33 18.76 -6.24
N ARG A 188 7.11 18.33 -5.89
CA ARG A 188 6.23 19.06 -4.97
C ARG A 188 5.22 18.15 -4.31
N THR A 189 4.94 18.43 -3.05
CA THR A 189 3.73 17.92 -2.37
C THR A 189 2.56 18.83 -2.74
N THR A 190 1.49 18.25 -3.29
CA THR A 190 0.25 18.95 -3.61
C THR A 190 -0.91 18.32 -2.86
N THR A 191 -1.90 19.13 -2.54
CA THR A 191 -3.16 18.64 -1.96
C THR A 191 -4.27 18.91 -2.95
N PHE A 192 -5.07 17.89 -3.23
CA PHE A 192 -6.37 18.13 -3.86
C PHE A 192 -7.46 17.76 -2.87
N ASN A 193 -8.55 18.49 -2.94
CA ASN A 193 -9.72 18.27 -2.14
C ASN A 193 -10.87 17.87 -3.03
N PHE A 194 -11.73 16.99 -2.55
CA PHE A 194 -13.03 16.78 -3.15
C PHE A 194 -14.12 16.84 -2.09
N SER A 195 -15.20 17.53 -2.42
CA SER A 195 -16.40 17.65 -1.60
C SER A 195 -17.53 16.91 -2.28
N VAL A 196 -18.31 16.18 -1.49
CA VAL A 196 -19.46 15.38 -1.94
C VAL A 196 -20.70 15.95 -1.29
N HIS A 197 -21.72 16.28 -2.08
CA HIS A 197 -23.00 16.78 -1.62
C HIS A 197 -24.14 15.85 -2.06
N ALA A 198 -25.11 15.62 -1.19
CA ALA A 198 -26.32 14.88 -1.54
C ALA A 198 -27.10 15.61 -2.65
N LYS A 199 -27.47 14.89 -3.72
CA LYS A 199 -28.35 15.41 -4.79
C LYS A 199 -29.82 15.43 -4.36
N THR A 200 -30.20 14.56 -3.44
CA THR A 200 -31.56 14.43 -2.88
C THR A 200 -31.54 14.77 -1.39
N LYS A 201 -32.69 14.63 -0.71
CA LYS A 201 -32.77 14.74 0.75
C LYS A 201 -32.14 13.55 1.48
N ASP A 202 -31.72 12.52 0.76
CA ASP A 202 -31.13 11.33 1.35
C ASP A 202 -29.70 11.59 1.82
N PRO A 203 -29.30 11.03 2.97
CA PRO A 203 -27.96 11.23 3.48
C PRO A 203 -26.90 10.59 2.57
N ILE A 204 -25.70 11.16 2.54
CA ILE A 204 -24.58 10.60 1.80
C ILE A 204 -24.16 9.24 2.38
N ASN A 205 -23.72 8.35 1.50
CA ASN A 205 -23.21 7.05 1.89
C ASN A 205 -21.73 7.14 2.24
N PHE A 206 -21.42 7.24 3.54
CA PHE A 206 -20.04 7.37 4.04
C PHE A 206 -19.10 6.30 3.49
N ALA A 207 -19.56 5.05 3.39
CA ALA A 207 -18.74 3.96 2.87
C ALA A 207 -18.41 4.14 1.38
N GLN A 208 -19.35 4.65 0.58
CA GLN A 208 -19.12 4.95 -0.83
C GLN A 208 -18.14 6.13 -1.00
N CYS A 209 -18.28 7.17 -0.18
CA CYS A 209 -17.36 8.32 -0.19
C CYS A 209 -15.93 7.90 0.18
N LEU A 210 -15.77 7.06 1.21
CA LEU A 210 -14.47 6.48 1.60
C LEU A 210 -13.89 5.58 0.51
N ALA A 211 -14.74 4.76 -0.15
CA ALA A 211 -14.29 3.93 -1.27
C ALA A 211 -13.72 4.79 -2.41
N ALA A 212 -14.34 5.93 -2.73
CA ALA A 212 -13.81 6.86 -3.73
C ALA A 212 -12.48 7.50 -3.29
N ALA A 213 -12.34 7.89 -2.01
CA ALA A 213 -11.07 8.38 -1.48
C ALA A 213 -9.95 7.32 -1.63
N ALA A 214 -10.26 6.05 -1.34
CA ALA A 214 -9.35 4.95 -1.54
C ALA A 214 -8.99 4.74 -3.02
N CYS A 215 -9.94 4.97 -3.95
CA CYS A 215 -9.68 4.89 -5.38
C CYS A 215 -8.69 5.95 -5.86
N PHE A 216 -8.76 7.17 -5.33
CA PHE A 216 -7.78 8.19 -5.63
C PHE A 216 -6.40 7.82 -5.09
N LEU A 217 -6.30 7.35 -3.85
CA LEU A 217 -5.03 6.92 -3.24
C LEU A 217 -4.36 5.81 -4.06
N GLU A 218 -5.08 4.74 -4.41
CA GLU A 218 -4.54 3.65 -5.23
C GLU A 218 -4.22 4.14 -6.65
N GLY A 219 -5.12 4.92 -7.26
CA GLY A 219 -4.99 5.34 -8.65
C GLY A 219 -3.82 6.28 -8.88
N ILE A 220 -3.53 7.19 -7.95
CA ILE A 220 -2.37 8.08 -8.03
C ILE A 220 -1.06 7.27 -7.95
N GLN A 221 -0.97 6.32 -7.03
CA GLN A 221 0.21 5.47 -6.87
C GLN A 221 0.44 4.58 -8.10
N LEU A 222 -0.63 3.92 -8.59
CA LEU A 222 -0.55 3.08 -9.79
C LEU A 222 -0.23 3.89 -11.05
N ALA A 223 -0.81 5.09 -11.21
CA ALA A 223 -0.55 5.94 -12.36
C ALA A 223 0.93 6.36 -12.44
N PHE A 224 1.52 6.72 -11.30
CA PHE A 224 2.94 7.04 -11.23
C PHE A 224 3.81 5.82 -11.60
N MET A 225 3.52 4.66 -11.01
CA MET A 225 4.26 3.42 -11.28
C MET A 225 4.16 3.00 -12.75
N VAL A 226 2.96 3.07 -13.35
CA VAL A 226 2.75 2.76 -14.77
C VAL A 226 3.58 3.68 -15.66
N GLY A 227 3.57 4.99 -15.41
CA GLY A 227 4.35 5.93 -16.22
C GLY A 227 5.87 5.71 -16.12
N MET A 228 6.38 5.45 -14.90
CA MET A 228 7.79 5.10 -14.73
C MET A 228 8.17 3.79 -15.43
N ASN A 229 7.32 2.77 -15.35
CA ASN A 229 7.58 1.48 -15.98
C ASN A 229 7.46 1.52 -17.50
N ASN A 230 6.58 2.37 -18.06
CA ASN A 230 6.52 2.59 -19.50
C ASN A 230 7.85 3.10 -20.07
N ILE A 231 8.52 4.02 -19.35
CA ILE A 231 9.85 4.50 -19.77
C ILE A 231 10.91 3.43 -19.59
N LYS A 232 10.89 2.69 -18.48
CA LYS A 232 11.82 1.56 -18.29
C LYS A 232 11.67 0.49 -19.39
N LEU A 233 10.44 0.23 -19.85
CA LEU A 233 10.17 -0.65 -20.98
C LEU A 233 10.71 -0.07 -22.29
N TYR A 234 10.52 1.22 -22.53
CA TYR A 234 11.02 1.92 -23.71
C TYR A 234 12.56 1.91 -23.78
N MET A 235 13.23 2.10 -22.63
CA MET A 235 14.69 2.09 -22.49
C MET A 235 15.30 0.68 -22.42
N GLY A 236 14.50 -0.39 -22.48
CA GLY A 236 15.00 -1.76 -22.35
C GLY A 236 15.40 -2.19 -20.93
N ILE A 237 15.23 -1.33 -19.92
CA ILE A 237 15.49 -1.64 -18.49
C ILE A 237 14.55 -2.75 -18.01
N ILE A 238 13.28 -2.71 -18.42
CA ILE A 238 12.33 -3.81 -18.21
C ILE A 238 12.28 -4.63 -19.49
N LYS A 239 12.57 -5.94 -19.37
CA LYS A 239 12.51 -6.88 -20.48
C LYS A 239 11.07 -7.06 -20.97
N ARG A 240 10.88 -7.18 -22.29
CA ARG A 240 9.59 -7.55 -22.87
C ARG A 240 9.19 -8.95 -22.41
N HIS A 241 7.88 -9.16 -22.24
CA HIS A 241 7.23 -10.35 -21.72
C HIS A 241 7.60 -10.74 -20.28
N SER A 242 8.28 -9.85 -19.55
CA SER A 242 8.58 -10.03 -18.14
C SER A 242 7.32 -9.96 -17.25
N THR A 243 7.47 -10.44 -16.02
CA THR A 243 6.48 -10.29 -14.94
C THR A 243 6.14 -8.82 -14.68
N GLU A 244 7.13 -7.94 -14.78
CA GLU A 244 7.06 -6.50 -14.56
C GLU A 244 6.27 -5.80 -15.69
N GLU A 245 6.46 -6.21 -16.95
CA GLU A 245 5.63 -5.71 -18.05
C GLU A 245 4.16 -6.14 -17.84
N LYS A 246 3.94 -7.41 -17.45
CA LYS A 246 2.59 -7.93 -17.19
C LYS A 246 1.92 -7.18 -16.03
N GLN A 247 2.65 -6.93 -14.95
CA GLN A 247 2.20 -6.11 -13.83
C GLN A 247 1.84 -4.70 -14.29
N THR A 248 2.66 -4.07 -15.13
CA THR A 248 2.42 -2.72 -15.64
C THR A 248 1.14 -2.67 -16.49
N LYS A 249 0.92 -3.66 -17.36
CA LYS A 249 -0.32 -3.77 -18.16
C LYS A 249 -1.56 -3.97 -17.29
N ASP A 250 -1.49 -4.86 -16.32
CA ASP A 250 -2.61 -5.12 -15.40
C ASP A 250 -2.90 -3.90 -14.50
N ALA A 251 -1.88 -3.13 -14.10
CA ALA A 251 -2.05 -1.87 -13.39
C ALA A 251 -2.77 -0.83 -14.25
N GLY A 252 -2.43 -0.72 -15.54
CA GLY A 252 -3.17 0.13 -16.49
C GLY A 252 -4.65 -0.22 -16.58
N ARG A 253 -5.00 -1.52 -16.59
CA ARG A 253 -6.41 -1.97 -16.54
C ARG A 253 -7.07 -1.61 -15.20
N ARG A 254 -6.35 -1.74 -14.09
CA ARG A 254 -6.84 -1.37 -12.76
C ARG A 254 -7.16 0.13 -12.66
N LEU A 255 -6.32 1.00 -13.23
CA LEU A 255 -6.58 2.44 -13.32
C LEU A 255 -7.93 2.75 -14.00
N GLY A 256 -8.25 2.06 -15.09
CA GLY A 256 -9.55 2.19 -15.76
C GLY A 256 -10.73 1.83 -14.85
N ARG A 257 -10.61 0.74 -14.06
CA ARG A 257 -11.63 0.34 -13.09
C ARG A 257 -11.79 1.38 -11.97
N LEU A 258 -10.68 1.89 -11.44
CA LEU A 258 -10.68 2.94 -10.41
C LEU A 258 -11.36 4.22 -10.90
N ALA A 259 -11.08 4.64 -12.14
CA ALA A 259 -11.74 5.78 -12.75
C ALA A 259 -13.26 5.58 -12.88
N ALA A 260 -13.70 4.36 -13.24
CA ALA A 260 -15.12 4.02 -13.30
C ALA A 260 -15.80 4.02 -11.91
N GLU A 261 -15.09 3.56 -10.86
CA GLU A 261 -15.56 3.62 -9.48
C GLU A 261 -15.73 5.07 -8.99
N ILE A 262 -14.80 5.98 -9.34
CA ILE A 262 -14.92 7.42 -9.06
C ILE A 262 -16.10 8.02 -9.82
N ALA A 263 -16.25 7.71 -11.11
CA ALA A 263 -17.38 8.18 -11.93
C ALA A 263 -18.74 7.71 -11.38
N ASN A 264 -18.81 6.53 -10.77
CA ASN A 264 -20.02 6.07 -10.07
C ASN A 264 -20.40 7.01 -8.92
N LEU A 265 -19.44 7.48 -8.13
CA LEU A 265 -19.70 8.46 -7.07
C LEU A 265 -20.22 9.78 -7.67
N GLU A 266 -19.58 10.28 -8.73
CA GLU A 266 -19.96 11.52 -9.43
C GLU A 266 -21.37 11.45 -10.04
N ARG A 267 -21.81 10.24 -10.45
CA ARG A 267 -23.20 10.01 -10.86
C ARG A 267 -24.16 10.08 -9.68
N SER A 268 -23.83 9.43 -8.56
CA SER A 268 -24.68 9.38 -7.37
C SER A 268 -24.79 10.71 -6.61
N TYR A 269 -23.74 11.53 -6.63
CA TYR A 269 -23.62 12.74 -5.81
C TYR A 269 -23.13 13.93 -6.60
N ASP A 270 -23.29 15.12 -6.03
CA ASP A 270 -22.70 16.33 -6.57
C ASP A 270 -21.29 16.48 -6.00
N VAL A 271 -20.27 16.37 -6.86
CA VAL A 271 -18.86 16.27 -6.46
C VAL A 271 -18.07 17.46 -7.00
N HIS A 272 -17.44 18.20 -6.10
CA HIS A 272 -16.64 19.37 -6.41
C HIS A 272 -15.17 19.11 -6.09
N TYR A 273 -14.27 19.48 -6.99
CA TYR A 273 -12.82 19.30 -6.83
C TYR A 273 -12.11 20.64 -6.67
N ARG A 274 -11.03 20.67 -5.88
CA ARG A 274 -10.14 21.83 -5.75
C ARG A 274 -8.68 21.40 -5.53
N PRO A 275 -7.71 21.82 -6.38
CA PRO A 275 -7.89 22.68 -7.55
C PRO A 275 -8.69 22.02 -8.68
N GLU A 276 -8.25 20.86 -9.15
CA GLU A 276 -8.91 20.07 -10.20
C GLU A 276 -8.79 18.59 -9.88
N LYS A 277 -9.68 17.77 -10.45
CA LYS A 277 -9.62 16.32 -10.29
C LYS A 277 -8.28 15.81 -10.84
N PRO A 278 -7.53 14.99 -10.09
CA PRO A 278 -6.35 14.32 -10.62
C PRO A 278 -6.78 13.34 -11.71
N GLU A 279 -6.30 13.59 -12.92
CA GLU A 279 -6.52 12.73 -14.07
C GLU A 279 -5.39 11.71 -14.16
N PHE A 280 -5.70 10.43 -13.96
CA PHE A 280 -4.67 9.37 -13.92
C PHE A 280 -3.79 9.34 -15.18
N HIS A 281 -4.37 9.60 -16.35
CA HIS A 281 -3.60 9.66 -17.61
C HIS A 281 -2.56 10.80 -17.61
N LYS A 282 -2.88 11.96 -17.01
CA LYS A 282 -1.91 13.06 -16.88
C LYS A 282 -0.77 12.69 -15.94
N ILE A 283 -1.08 11.99 -14.84
CA ILE A 283 -0.07 11.51 -13.89
C ILE A 283 0.87 10.50 -14.56
N VAL A 284 0.33 9.59 -15.37
CA VAL A 284 1.13 8.65 -16.19
C VAL A 284 2.10 9.44 -17.09
N SER A 285 1.59 10.41 -17.87
CA SER A 285 2.43 11.20 -18.78
C SER A 285 3.48 12.06 -18.05
N ASP A 286 3.15 12.61 -16.88
CA ASP A 286 4.11 13.37 -16.08
C ASP A 286 5.19 12.47 -15.47
N ALA A 287 4.83 11.25 -15.05
CA ALA A 287 5.79 10.25 -14.59
C ALA A 287 6.67 9.75 -15.73
N GLU A 288 6.15 9.59 -16.94
CA GLU A 288 6.95 9.29 -18.14
C GLU A 288 7.96 10.39 -18.43
N ARG A 289 7.54 11.67 -18.41
CA ARG A 289 8.45 12.81 -18.60
C ARG A 289 9.53 12.88 -17.51
N LEU A 290 9.21 12.51 -16.27
CA LEU A 290 10.19 12.39 -15.19
C LEU A 290 11.17 11.26 -15.46
N GLY A 291 10.67 10.07 -15.82
CA GLY A 291 11.48 8.90 -16.12
C GLY A 291 12.50 9.20 -17.21
N GLN A 292 12.09 9.88 -18.30
CA GLN A 292 12.99 10.30 -19.37
C GLN A 292 14.15 11.21 -18.91
N LYS A 293 13.95 11.99 -17.84
CA LYS A 293 14.97 12.89 -17.29
C LYS A 293 15.89 12.24 -16.26
N THR A 294 15.45 11.15 -15.65
CA THR A 294 16.07 10.60 -14.42
C THR A 294 16.63 9.20 -14.61
N LEU A 295 16.18 8.47 -15.63
CA LEU A 295 16.65 7.13 -15.95
C LEU A 295 17.68 7.20 -17.08
N SER A 296 18.74 6.41 -16.95
CA SER A 296 19.71 6.17 -18.01
C SER A 296 19.47 4.78 -18.63
N PRO A 297 19.69 4.60 -19.94
CA PRO A 297 19.70 3.28 -20.55
C PRO A 297 20.72 2.36 -19.86
N PRO A 298 20.51 1.03 -19.88
CA PRO A 298 21.56 0.09 -19.53
C PRO A 298 22.78 0.36 -20.42
N GLU A 299 23.99 0.29 -19.85
CA GLU A 299 25.19 0.21 -20.69
C GLU A 299 25.03 -1.06 -21.54
N GLU A 300 25.23 -0.94 -22.86
CA GLU A 300 25.33 -2.13 -23.70
C GLU A 300 26.52 -2.90 -23.13
N ASP A 301 26.25 -4.05 -22.50
CA ASP A 301 27.29 -5.02 -22.24
C ASP A 301 27.95 -5.23 -23.60
N GLN A 302 29.17 -4.69 -23.76
CA GLN A 302 30.02 -5.04 -24.88
C GLN A 302 30.18 -6.54 -24.69
N GLU A 303 29.35 -7.32 -25.39
CA GLU A 303 29.60 -8.72 -25.61
C GLU A 303 31.05 -8.72 -26.07
N GLU A 304 31.94 -9.20 -25.21
CA GLU A 304 33.30 -9.54 -25.59
C GLU A 304 33.08 -10.51 -26.76
N GLU A 305 33.15 -9.99 -27.98
CA GLU A 305 33.41 -10.75 -29.17
C GLU A 305 34.76 -11.39 -28.89
N ASP A 306 34.74 -12.50 -28.16
CA ASP A 306 35.76 -13.52 -28.18
C ASP A 306 35.84 -13.94 -29.65
N HIS A 307 36.63 -13.18 -30.41
CA HIS A 307 37.27 -13.59 -31.62
C HIS A 307 38.12 -14.81 -31.25
N GLU A 308 37.48 -15.99 -31.17
CA GLU A 308 38.13 -17.24 -31.50
C GLU A 308 38.49 -17.15 -32.99
N ASP A 309 39.62 -16.51 -33.26
CA ASP A 309 40.45 -16.75 -34.44
C ASP A 309 40.96 -18.20 -34.36
N ASP A 310 40.05 -19.15 -34.55
CA ASP A 310 40.37 -20.57 -34.66
C ASP A 310 40.79 -20.83 -36.12
N ASN A 311 42.00 -20.39 -36.45
CA ASN A 311 42.71 -20.86 -37.63
C ASN A 311 44.01 -21.55 -37.21
N PRO A 312 44.01 -22.89 -37.22
CA PRO A 312 45.16 -23.62 -37.67
C PRO A 312 44.74 -24.54 -38.81
N ALA A 313 44.89 -24.04 -40.03
CA ALA A 313 45.28 -24.86 -41.16
C ALA A 313 46.60 -25.59 -40.83
N ASP A 314 46.53 -26.77 -40.20
CA ASP A 314 47.48 -27.88 -40.38
C ASP A 314 47.11 -29.07 -39.50
N LYS A 315 46.34 -30.03 -40.04
CA LYS A 315 46.48 -31.47 -39.75
C LYS A 315 46.04 -32.30 -40.97
N LEU A 316 46.95 -32.37 -41.94
CA LEU A 316 47.02 -33.47 -42.89
C LEU A 316 47.48 -34.75 -42.18
N ASN A 317 46.80 -35.84 -42.51
CA ASN A 317 47.27 -37.23 -42.58
C ASN A 317 47.87 -37.87 -41.32
N ASN A 318 47.14 -38.84 -40.76
CA ASN A 318 47.75 -40.17 -40.61
C ASN A 318 46.68 -41.27 -40.63
N ASP A 319 46.76 -42.10 -41.66
CA ASP A 319 46.11 -43.40 -41.77
C ASP A 319 46.65 -44.37 -40.70
N GLY A 320 45.80 -45.27 -40.22
CA GLY A 320 46.20 -46.29 -39.26
C GLY A 320 45.10 -47.27 -38.91
N ASP A 321 44.93 -48.27 -39.78
CA ASP A 321 44.20 -49.53 -39.58
C ASP A 321 44.30 -50.12 -38.16
N GLY A 322 43.21 -50.75 -37.69
CA GLY A 322 43.24 -51.46 -36.41
C GLY A 322 41.94 -52.15 -36.00
N ASN A 323 41.57 -53.19 -36.73
CA ASN A 323 40.72 -54.32 -36.32
C ASN A 323 40.73 -54.62 -34.80
N ASN A 324 39.57 -54.77 -34.14
CA ASN A 324 39.17 -56.05 -33.50
C ASN A 324 37.81 -56.02 -32.75
N ALA A 325 36.95 -56.92 -33.20
CA ALA A 325 36.10 -57.87 -32.46
C ALA A 325 35.96 -57.81 -30.92
N ASN A 326 34.70 -58.04 -30.51
CA ASN A 326 34.20 -58.98 -29.48
C ASN A 326 33.75 -58.50 -28.09
N ASN A 327 32.71 -59.25 -27.65
CA ASN A 327 32.12 -59.49 -26.33
C ASN A 327 31.20 -58.41 -25.75
N ALA A 328 29.90 -58.66 -25.58
CA ALA A 328 29.17 -59.69 -24.82
C ALA A 328 28.94 -59.29 -23.34
N ASP A 329 27.65 -59.10 -23.04
CA ASP A 329 26.89 -59.43 -21.84
C ASP A 329 27.34 -59.08 -20.40
N ALA A 330 26.29 -58.70 -19.65
CA ALA A 330 26.05 -58.89 -18.21
C ALA A 330 26.72 -57.94 -17.20
N ASN A 331 25.93 -57.03 -16.62
CA ASN A 331 25.13 -57.32 -15.41
C ASN A 331 24.03 -56.28 -15.18
#